data_AF-A0A947FYC9-F1
#
_entry.id   AF-A0A947FYC9-F1
#
_cell.length_a   1.000
_cell.length_b   1.000
_cell.length_c   1.000
_cell.angle_alpha   90.00
_cell.angle_beta   90.00
_cell.angle_gamma   90.00
#
_symmetry.space_group_name_H-M   'P 1'
#
loop_
_entity.id
_entity.type
_entity.pdbx_description
1 polymer ?
#
loop_
_entity_poly.entity_id
_entity_poly.type
_entity_poly.pdbx_seq_one_letter_code
_entity_poly.pdbx_strand_id
1 'polypeptide(L)' 'MAEKLDILVIGAGPAGYVCAIRAAQLGLKTGCVDASDYEGGLG' A
#
# COMPACT_ATOMS: atom_id res chain seq x y z
N MET A 1 -3.94 -19.01 -3.83
CA MET A 1 -3.22 -18.61 -5.06
C MET A 1 -2.59 -17.26 -4.78
N ALA A 2 -1.30 -17.05 -5.07
CA ALA A 2 -0.69 -15.74 -4.93
C ALA A 2 -1.21 -14.82 -6.04
N GLU A 3 -1.86 -13.72 -5.69
CA GLU A 3 -2.29 -12.72 -6.65
C GLU A 3 -1.09 -11.88 -7.09
N LYS A 4 -0.86 -11.77 -8.39
CA LYS A 4 0.13 -10.81 -8.90
C LYS A 4 -0.37 -9.39 -8.65
N LEU A 5 0.54 -8.55 -8.18
CA LEU A 5 0.38 -7.11 -8.06
C LEU A 5 1.34 -6.44 -9.05
N ASP A 6 0.93 -5.31 -9.61
CA ASP A 6 1.79 -4.45 -10.42
C ASP A 6 2.66 -3.56 -9.52
N ILE A 7 2.10 -3.14 -8.37
CA ILE A 7 2.77 -2.31 -7.37
C ILE A 7 2.55 -2.90 -5.98
N LEU A 8 3.63 -2.98 -5.20
CA LEU A 8 3.59 -3.26 -3.77
C LEU A 8 4.20 -2.08 -3.02
N VAL A 9 3.39 -1.39 -2.21
CA VAL A 9 3.82 -0.30 -1.35
C VAL A 9 4.16 -0.83 0.03
N ILE A 10 5.34 -0.48 0.52
CA ILE A 10 5.84 -0.87 1.86
C ILE A 10 5.76 0.36 2.77
N GLY A 11 5.00 0.25 3.85
CA GLY A 11 4.64 1.33 4.77
C GLY A 11 3.26 1.93 4.44
N ALA A 12 2.35 1.95 5.41
CA ALA A 12 0.99 2.49 5.35
C ALA A 12 0.87 3.86 6.04
N GLY A 13 1.99 4.57 6.22
CA GLY A 13 2.00 5.96 6.67
C GLY A 13 1.34 6.93 5.69
N PRO A 14 1.27 8.23 6.02
CA PRO A 14 0.59 9.24 5.21
C PRO A 14 1.10 9.32 3.77
N ALA A 15 2.38 9.02 3.52
CA ALA A 15 2.92 8.93 2.16
C ALA A 15 2.55 7.60 1.46
N GLY A 16 2.61 6.50 2.19
CA GLY A 16 2.46 5.16 1.63
C GLY A 16 1.02 4.83 1.23
N TYR A 17 0.05 5.08 2.11
CA TYR A 17 -1.35 4.81 1.80
C TYR A 17 -1.85 5.71 0.64
N VAL A 18 -1.41 6.98 0.59
CA VAL A 18 -1.75 7.91 -0.51
C VAL A 18 -1.17 7.41 -1.83
N CYS A 19 0.08 6.94 -1.84
CA CYS A 19 0.71 6.34 -3.02
C CYS A 19 -0.09 5.11 -3.50
N ALA A 20 -0.45 4.21 -2.59
CA ALA A 20 -1.22 3.01 -2.92
C ALA A 20 -2.60 3.33 -3.50
N ILE A 21 -3.32 4.29 -2.91
CA ILE A 21 -4.61 4.76 -3.43
C ILE A 21 -4.45 5.38 -4.81
N ARG A 22 -3.45 6.23 -5.00
CA ARG A 22 -3.26 6.90 -6.29
C ARG A 22 -2.91 5.90 -7.39
N ALA A 23 -2.06 4.91 -7.09
CA ALA A 23 -1.74 3.82 -8.00
C ALA A 23 -2.98 2.98 -8.37
N ALA A 24 -3.84 2.66 -7.41
CA ALA A 24 -5.11 1.97 -7.67
C ALA A 24 -6.06 2.81 -8.55
N GLN A 25 -6.15 4.12 -8.31
CA GLN A 25 -6.94 5.04 -9.14
C GLN A 25 -6.42 5.18 -10.58
N LEU A 26 -5.13 4.91 -10.81
CA LEU A 26 -4.52 4.86 -12.13
C LEU A 26 -4.73 3.49 -12.82
N GLY A 27 -5.45 2.57 -12.20
CA GLY A 27 -5.78 1.26 -12.75
C GLY A 27 -4.72 0.18 -12.49
N LEU A 28 -3.74 0.43 -11.63
CA LEU A 28 -2.69 -0.54 -11.30
C LEU A 28 -3.15 -1.45 -10.17
N LYS A 29 -2.90 -2.76 -10.30
CA LYS A 29 -3.23 -3.71 -9.24
C LYS A 29 -2.23 -3.53 -8.10
N THR A 30 -2.66 -2.82 -7.06
CA THR A 30 -1.78 -2.29 -6.03
C THR A 30 -2.06 -2.94 -4.67
N GLY A 31 -1.01 -3.38 -3.99
CA GLY A 31 -1.06 -3.78 -2.58
C GLY A 31 -0.31 -2.80 -1.70
N CYS A 32 -0.76 -2.63 -0.45
CA CYS A 32 -0.09 -1.85 0.59
C CYS A 32 0.14 -2.76 1.79
N VAL A 33 1.36 -2.79 2.32
CA VAL A 33 1.72 -3.61 3.49
C VAL A 33 2.48 -2.77 4.51
N ASP A 34 2.18 -2.96 5.79
CA ASP A 34 2.92 -2.36 6.91
C ASP A 34 3.30 -3.47 7.90
N ALA A 35 4.39 -3.25 8.63
CA ALA A 35 4.85 -4.17 9.67
C ALA A 35 4.23 -3.83 11.05
N SER A 36 3.73 -2.61 11.19
CA SER A 36 3.09 -2.09 12.39
C SER A 36 1.64 -2.56 12.45
N ASP A 37 1.18 -2.94 13.64
CA ASP A 37 -0.24 -3.21 13.90
C ASP A 37 -1.08 -1.90 13.92
N TYR A 38 -0.40 -0.75 14.06
CA TYR A 38 -1.02 0.57 14.03
C TYR A 38 -1.18 1.11 12.62
N GLU A 39 -2.41 1.51 12.28
CA GLU A 39 -2.71 2.22 11.05
C GLU A 39 -1.93 3.55 10.99
N GLY A 40 -1.28 3.84 9.85
CA GLY A 40 -0.61 5.12 9.64
C GLY A 40 0.87 5.19 10.03
N GLY A 41 1.52 4.08 10.40
CA GLY A 41 2.97 4.02 10.59
C GLY A 41 3.49 4.80 11.81
N LEU A 42 2.67 4.93 12.87
CA LEU A 42 3.00 5.60 14.14
C LEU A 42 3.60 4.65 15.21
N GLY A 43 4.06 3.47 14.79
CA GLY A 43 4.72 2.47 15.65
C GLY A 43 6.18 2.79 15.97
#